data_AF-A0A366MFZ5-F1
#
_entry.id   AF-A0A366MFZ5-F1
#
_cell.length_a   1.000
_cell.length_b   1.000
_cell.length_c   1.000
_cell.angle_alpha   90.00
_cell.angle_beta   90.00
_cell.angle_gamma   90.00
#
_symmetry.space_group_name_H-M   'P 1'
#
loop_
_entity.id
_entity.type
_entity.pdbx_description
1 polymer ?
#
loop_
_entity_poly.entity_id
_entity_poly.type
_entity_poly.pdbx_seq_one_letter_code
_entity_poly.pdbx_strand_id
1 'polypeptide(L)'
;MKWVLITFLLLTHCISPVSAFVLTEFCPDGYASGDGDEYFILEGTGSLTGWTVTDGEGTVSFPAGSISNGEIIVARSAEAYNSIHGTFPDYEILESGTTPNVLQSGRFQMANTGDELALLSNGEIISTVSWPDELAASNGRVHVCTNGVWDERIYKIGQSRFSPETFTADSATLFVSPDSSYDVVTNVIRESTDTLLISMYEFTHPELAREIISAVDRGVSVTILLEGGPVGGMSDEQKGVMNYLMEHGVSVITIESEGNLPARYRYLHAKYMVADNYVTVVLSENFKPSGIPLPGTKGNRGWGAAVYDAEIAEYFTDVFTADVLGYDIYVYVPWTEPLPASWSDEKISPYFTTLTLYNVNITPVISPDTSSLVPDLVRSAGTSIDLQQAYISPYPDGENTWLAAVIDAADRGAEVRVMLDGMYYNTEDEADNNELAATLNRYGPTISAKLILPGEYLTKLHNKGVIVDGEYVLISSINWNYNSPNNNREAGLIIQSIEAAEYYTAVFAYDWDGDFDKDPVSAGIGFDVRFILAGGILILLMGILIYRRR
;
A
#
# COMPACT_ATOMS: atom_id res chain seq x y z
N MET A 1 -11.19 -58.98 -19.39
CA MET A 1 -11.14 -57.55 -19.04
C MET A 1 -11.51 -57.42 -17.57
N LYS A 2 -10.51 -57.11 -16.74
CA LYS A 2 -10.64 -56.95 -15.29
C LYS A 2 -11.16 -55.54 -15.01
N TRP A 3 -12.29 -55.43 -14.32
CA TRP A 3 -12.73 -54.19 -13.69
C TRP A 3 -12.33 -54.30 -12.21
N VAL A 4 -11.40 -53.45 -11.77
CA VAL A 4 -10.99 -53.32 -10.37
C VAL A 4 -11.87 -52.23 -9.78
N LEU A 5 -12.74 -52.60 -8.84
CA LEU A 5 -13.47 -51.68 -7.98
C LEU A 5 -12.51 -51.27 -6.85
N ILE A 6 -12.09 -50.01 -6.82
CA ILE A 6 -11.39 -49.44 -5.66
C ILE A 6 -12.43 -48.67 -4.85
N THR A 7 -12.83 -49.25 -3.72
CA THR A 7 -13.67 -48.58 -2.73
C THR A 7 -12.76 -47.76 -1.82
N PHE A 8 -12.80 -46.43 -1.92
CA PHE A 8 -12.18 -45.55 -0.94
C PHE A 8 -13.04 -45.54 0.34
N LEU A 9 -12.53 -46.15 1.40
CA LEU A 9 -13.04 -46.02 2.76
C LEU A 9 -12.48 -44.71 3.34
N LEU A 10 -13.28 -43.65 3.33
CA LEU A 10 -13.05 -42.44 4.12
C LEU A 10 -13.25 -42.80 5.59
N LEU A 11 -12.15 -43.14 6.28
CA LEU A 11 -12.08 -43.14 7.72
C LEU A 11 -11.97 -41.69 8.19
N THR A 12 -13.11 -41.04 8.38
CA THR A 12 -13.20 -39.81 9.18
C THR A 12 -12.85 -40.17 10.62
N HIS A 13 -11.57 -40.07 10.97
CA HIS A 13 -11.19 -39.95 12.37
C HIS A 13 -11.65 -38.57 12.84
N CYS A 14 -12.75 -38.53 13.58
CA CYS A 14 -13.03 -37.42 14.47
C CYS A 14 -11.95 -37.42 15.56
N ILE A 15 -10.82 -36.77 15.28
CA ILE A 15 -9.85 -36.39 16.30
C ILE A 15 -10.51 -35.24 17.05
N SER A 16 -10.95 -35.50 18.29
CA SER A 16 -11.23 -34.44 19.26
C SER A 16 -10.00 -33.54 19.34
N PRO A 17 -10.12 -32.20 19.37
CA PRO A 17 -8.94 -31.35 19.50
C PRO A 17 -8.32 -31.64 20.86
N VAL A 18 -7.23 -32.41 20.86
CA VAL A 18 -6.29 -32.40 21.98
C VAL A 18 -5.83 -30.95 22.07
N SER A 19 -5.76 -30.42 23.29
CA SER A 19 -5.30 -29.06 23.55
C SER A 19 -3.83 -28.89 23.16
N ALA A 20 -3.58 -28.78 21.86
CA ALA A 20 -2.27 -28.65 21.29
C ALA A 20 -1.94 -27.15 21.21
N PHE A 21 -0.79 -26.79 21.76
CA PHE A 21 -0.20 -25.49 21.47
C PHE A 21 0.33 -25.51 20.04
N VAL A 22 0.28 -24.36 19.38
CA VAL A 22 0.84 -24.15 18.04
C VAL A 22 1.75 -22.93 18.06
N LEU A 23 2.81 -22.95 17.26
CA LEU A 23 3.65 -21.79 17.00
C LEU A 23 2.92 -20.91 15.96
N THR A 24 2.48 -19.73 16.38
CA THR A 24 1.65 -18.84 15.55
C THR A 24 2.39 -17.64 15.02
N GLU A 25 3.48 -17.22 15.68
CA GLU A 25 4.24 -16.06 15.24
C GLU A 25 5.67 -16.10 15.75
N PHE A 26 6.60 -15.51 15.00
CA PHE A 26 7.94 -15.19 15.50
C PHE A 26 8.58 -14.03 14.71
N CYS A 27 9.53 -13.36 15.35
CA CYS A 27 10.40 -12.35 14.75
C CYS A 27 11.84 -12.59 15.20
N PRO A 28 12.71 -13.14 14.33
CA PRO A 28 14.07 -13.50 14.71
C PRO A 28 15.07 -12.32 14.65
N ASP A 29 14.77 -11.29 13.86
CA ASP A 29 15.62 -10.12 13.61
C ASP A 29 14.82 -8.88 13.98
N GLY A 30 14.90 -8.45 15.24
CA GLY A 30 14.08 -7.37 15.81
C GLY A 30 14.68 -5.97 15.60
N TYR A 31 14.01 -4.92 16.07
CA TYR A 31 14.51 -3.54 15.98
C TYR A 31 15.40 -3.14 17.16
N ALA A 32 15.31 -3.83 18.29
CA ALA A 32 16.14 -3.50 19.44
C ALA A 32 17.60 -3.93 19.21
N SER A 33 18.53 -3.15 19.79
CA SER A 33 19.96 -3.45 19.68
C SER A 33 20.29 -4.87 20.16
N GLY A 34 20.93 -5.67 19.29
CA GLY A 34 21.30 -7.05 19.59
C GLY A 34 20.13 -8.04 19.58
N ASP A 35 19.01 -7.64 18.94
CA ASP A 35 17.79 -8.43 18.79
C ASP A 35 17.17 -8.75 20.15
N GLY A 36 17.19 -7.78 21.08
CA GLY A 36 16.61 -7.98 22.42
C GLY A 36 15.09 -8.18 22.40
N ASP A 37 14.42 -7.65 21.38
CA ASP A 37 12.99 -7.77 21.11
C ASP A 37 12.65 -9.00 20.24
N GLU A 38 13.64 -9.83 19.89
CA GLU A 38 13.41 -11.16 19.30
C GLU A 38 12.36 -11.94 20.11
N TYR A 39 11.35 -12.51 19.44
CA TYR A 39 10.25 -13.21 20.13
C TYR A 39 9.62 -14.32 19.30
N PHE A 40 8.90 -15.20 19.99
CA PHE A 40 7.94 -16.12 19.40
C PHE A 40 6.66 -16.19 20.22
N ILE A 41 5.57 -16.61 19.57
CA ILE A 41 4.25 -16.73 20.15
C ILE A 41 3.74 -18.15 20.04
N LEU A 42 3.27 -18.69 21.17
CA LEU A 42 2.50 -19.92 21.21
C LEU A 42 1.03 -19.61 21.47
N GLU A 43 0.13 -20.22 20.71
CA GLU A 43 -1.30 -20.16 20.97
C GLU A 43 -1.82 -21.52 21.43
N GLY A 44 -2.57 -21.54 22.54
CA GLY A 44 -3.23 -22.73 23.02
C GLY A 44 -3.78 -22.60 24.43
N THR A 45 -4.62 -23.56 24.84
CA THR A 45 -5.20 -23.59 26.19
C THR A 45 -4.76 -24.85 26.91
N GLY A 46 -4.32 -24.75 28.16
CA GLY A 46 -3.95 -25.89 28.99
C GLY A 46 -2.60 -25.74 29.66
N SER A 47 -2.08 -26.85 30.20
CA SER A 47 -0.77 -26.85 30.86
C SER A 47 0.35 -26.83 29.82
N LEU A 48 1.36 -26.00 30.08
CA LEU A 48 2.60 -25.95 29.31
C LEU A 48 3.62 -27.03 29.71
N THR A 49 3.25 -27.92 30.65
CA THR A 49 4.12 -29.02 31.06
C THR A 49 4.41 -29.94 29.88
N GLY A 50 5.68 -30.18 29.60
CA GLY A 50 6.12 -31.02 28.49
C GLY A 50 6.20 -30.31 27.14
N TRP A 51 5.81 -29.03 27.05
CA TRP A 51 5.99 -28.22 25.85
C TRP A 51 7.35 -27.53 25.88
N THR A 52 8.05 -27.58 24.75
CA THR A 52 9.36 -26.95 24.58
C THR A 52 9.51 -26.35 23.18
N VAL A 53 10.29 -25.28 23.07
CA VAL A 53 10.72 -24.71 21.79
C VAL A 53 12.23 -24.80 21.71
N THR A 54 12.78 -25.19 20.56
CA THR A 54 14.22 -25.33 20.33
C THR A 54 14.61 -24.76 18.99
N ASP A 55 15.80 -24.17 18.94
CA ASP A 55 16.50 -23.73 17.72
C ASP A 55 17.54 -24.77 17.24
N GLY A 56 17.71 -25.87 17.97
CA GLY A 56 18.73 -26.89 17.73
C GLY A 56 19.94 -26.77 18.66
N GLU A 57 20.34 -25.55 19.05
CA GLU A 57 21.43 -25.26 19.99
C GLU A 57 20.97 -25.13 21.44
N GLY A 58 19.74 -24.68 21.64
CA GLY A 58 19.12 -24.43 22.92
C GLY A 58 17.65 -24.85 22.93
N THR A 59 17.11 -24.99 24.12
CA THR A 59 15.72 -25.35 24.34
C THR A 59 15.17 -24.52 25.47
N VAL A 60 14.01 -23.93 25.25
CA VAL A 60 13.22 -23.24 26.26
C VAL A 60 12.01 -24.08 26.65
N SER A 61 11.68 -24.05 27.93
CA SER A 61 10.55 -24.75 28.53
C SER A 61 9.94 -23.89 29.63
N PHE A 62 8.73 -24.23 30.09
CA PHE A 62 7.99 -23.34 30.99
C PHE A 62 8.13 -23.76 32.47
N PRO A 63 8.09 -22.79 33.41
CA PRO A 63 8.08 -23.09 34.84
C PRO A 63 6.98 -24.10 35.24
N ALA A 64 7.24 -24.86 36.30
CA ALA A 64 6.27 -25.84 36.79
C ALA A 64 4.96 -25.17 37.20
N GLY A 65 3.84 -25.67 36.67
CA GLY A 65 2.50 -25.13 36.92
C GLY A 65 2.06 -24.03 35.96
N SER A 66 2.86 -23.67 34.96
CA SER A 66 2.44 -22.75 33.90
C SER A 66 1.25 -23.30 33.11
N ILE A 67 0.25 -22.43 32.93
CA ILE A 67 -1.01 -22.68 32.22
C ILE A 67 -1.24 -21.48 31.31
N SER A 68 -1.73 -21.73 30.09
CA SER A 68 -2.25 -20.69 29.20
C SER A 68 -3.71 -20.92 28.88
N ASN A 69 -4.40 -19.85 28.50
CA ASN A 69 -5.77 -19.83 27.99
C ASN A 69 -5.87 -19.06 26.68
N GLY A 70 -4.80 -19.05 25.87
CA GLY A 70 -4.70 -18.29 24.63
C GLY A 70 -3.24 -18.08 24.21
N GLU A 71 -2.93 -16.84 23.86
CA GLU A 71 -1.60 -16.42 23.41
C GLU A 71 -0.58 -16.40 24.55
N ILE A 72 0.66 -16.79 24.25
CA ILE A 72 1.83 -16.68 25.12
C ILE A 72 2.97 -16.09 24.31
N ILE A 73 3.42 -14.92 24.74
CA ILE A 73 4.55 -14.23 24.13
C ILE A 73 5.81 -14.56 24.92
N VAL A 74 6.81 -15.11 24.25
CA VAL A 74 8.14 -15.35 24.82
C VAL A 74 9.12 -14.49 24.05
N ALA A 75 9.72 -13.50 24.72
CA ALA A 75 10.74 -12.65 24.12
C ALA A 75 12.11 -12.91 24.71
N ARG A 76 13.15 -12.46 24.02
CA ARG A 76 14.53 -12.60 24.48
C ARG A 76 14.83 -11.74 25.69
N SER A 77 14.37 -10.48 25.70
CA SER A 77 14.45 -9.54 26.82
C SER A 77 13.13 -8.79 26.96
N ALA A 78 12.49 -8.89 28.13
CA ALA A 78 11.20 -8.24 28.37
C ALA A 78 11.26 -6.71 28.22
N GLU A 79 12.33 -6.08 28.71
CA GLU A 79 12.50 -4.62 28.61
C GLU A 79 12.71 -4.16 27.15
N ALA A 80 13.48 -4.93 26.36
CA ALA A 80 13.70 -4.62 24.96
C ALA A 80 12.41 -4.81 24.14
N TYR A 81 11.70 -5.92 24.35
CA TYR A 81 10.41 -6.16 23.73
C TYR A 81 9.40 -5.05 24.04
N ASN A 82 9.25 -4.67 25.32
CA ASN A 82 8.36 -3.58 25.72
C ASN A 82 8.73 -2.22 25.10
N SER A 83 10.03 -1.96 24.88
CA SER A 83 10.47 -0.71 24.24
C SER A 83 10.06 -0.58 22.77
N ILE A 84 9.84 -1.72 22.07
CA ILE A 84 9.47 -1.76 20.66
C ILE A 84 7.96 -1.99 20.50
N HIS A 85 7.40 -2.91 21.29
CA HIS A 85 6.01 -3.37 21.16
C HIS A 85 5.04 -2.66 22.12
N GLY A 86 5.54 -1.83 23.05
CA GLY A 86 4.72 -1.08 24.01
C GLY A 86 4.03 -1.93 25.08
N THR A 87 4.31 -3.23 25.14
CA THR A 87 3.77 -4.19 26.12
C THR A 87 4.85 -5.17 26.57
N PHE A 88 4.74 -5.71 27.78
CA PHE A 88 5.65 -6.76 28.26
C PHE A 88 5.21 -8.13 27.75
N PRO A 89 6.15 -9.04 27.43
CA PRO A 89 5.84 -10.42 27.09
C PRO A 89 5.45 -11.22 28.35
N ASP A 90 4.82 -12.38 28.17
CA ASP A 90 4.45 -13.28 29.27
C ASP A 90 5.67 -13.93 29.92
N TYR A 91 6.68 -14.23 29.10
CA TYR A 91 7.95 -14.77 29.56
C TYR A 91 9.15 -14.13 28.85
N GLU A 92 10.30 -14.14 29.53
CA GLU A 92 11.59 -13.76 28.95
C GLU A 92 12.63 -14.89 29.00
N ILE A 93 13.60 -14.83 28.09
CA ILE A 93 14.73 -15.78 28.04
C ILE A 93 15.91 -15.27 28.87
N LEU A 94 16.23 -13.98 28.76
CA LEU A 94 17.28 -13.32 29.51
C LEU A 94 16.65 -12.46 30.61
N GLU A 95 17.05 -12.70 31.86
CA GLU A 95 16.58 -11.90 32.99
C GLU A 95 16.91 -10.42 32.78
N SER A 96 15.87 -9.62 32.51
CA SER A 96 15.98 -8.19 32.21
C SER A 96 15.10 -7.33 33.12
N GLY A 97 14.11 -7.94 33.80
CA GLY A 97 13.18 -7.22 34.66
C GLY A 97 12.39 -8.13 35.60
N THR A 98 11.08 -7.89 35.67
CA THR A 98 10.16 -8.66 36.56
C THR A 98 9.36 -9.73 35.84
N THR A 99 9.48 -9.79 34.51
CA THR A 99 8.82 -10.81 33.69
C THR A 99 9.34 -12.21 34.07
N PRO A 100 8.46 -13.21 34.23
CA PRO A 100 8.89 -14.58 34.51
C PRO A 100 9.87 -15.11 33.45
N ASN A 101 10.92 -15.78 33.88
CA ASN A 101 11.86 -16.40 32.96
C ASN A 101 11.34 -17.77 32.50
N VAL A 102 11.55 -18.11 31.23
CA VAL A 102 11.50 -19.51 30.79
C VAL A 102 12.68 -20.30 31.38
N LEU A 103 12.54 -21.62 31.43
CA LEU A 103 13.62 -22.53 31.79
C LEU A 103 14.42 -22.87 30.53
N GLN A 104 15.68 -22.45 30.48
CA GLN A 104 16.56 -22.64 29.34
C GLN A 104 17.59 -23.75 29.58
N SER A 105 17.82 -24.58 28.57
CA SER A 105 19.01 -25.44 28.46
C SER A 105 19.74 -25.16 27.16
N GLY A 106 21.07 -25.12 27.17
CA GLY A 106 21.83 -24.69 25.98
C GLY A 106 21.69 -23.19 25.70
N ARG A 107 22.03 -22.76 24.49
CA ARG A 107 21.91 -21.36 24.07
C ARG A 107 20.79 -21.27 23.05
N PHE A 108 19.64 -20.73 23.45
CA PHE A 108 18.53 -20.45 22.56
C PHE A 108 18.67 -19.00 22.07
N GLN A 109 18.84 -18.82 20.77
CA GLN A 109 18.92 -17.51 20.12
C GLN A 109 18.69 -17.68 18.61
N MET A 110 17.63 -17.06 18.10
CA MET A 110 17.29 -17.09 16.69
C MET A 110 18.30 -16.28 15.86
N ALA A 111 19.08 -16.95 15.01
CA ALA A 111 20.07 -16.28 14.18
C ALA A 111 19.46 -15.55 12.98
N ASN A 112 19.78 -14.25 12.81
CA ASN A 112 19.14 -13.38 11.79
C ASN A 112 19.33 -13.89 10.35
N THR A 113 20.46 -14.52 10.04
CA THR A 113 20.78 -14.98 8.66
C THR A 113 20.23 -16.36 8.30
N GLY A 114 19.85 -17.16 9.31
CA GLY A 114 19.35 -18.51 9.08
C GLY A 114 19.38 -19.36 10.34
N ASP A 115 18.25 -19.98 10.65
CA ASP A 115 18.02 -20.85 11.81
C ASP A 115 16.80 -21.76 11.59
N GLU A 116 16.52 -22.64 12.56
CA GLU A 116 15.26 -23.38 12.66
C GLU A 116 14.55 -23.11 13.99
N LEU A 117 13.23 -23.31 14.01
CA LEU A 117 12.44 -23.38 15.24
C LEU A 117 11.59 -24.64 15.21
N ALA A 118 11.66 -25.43 16.27
CA ALA A 118 10.81 -26.59 16.46
C ALA A 118 9.99 -26.45 17.75
N LEU A 119 8.68 -26.65 17.65
CA LEU A 119 7.78 -26.84 18.78
C LEU A 119 7.64 -28.32 19.07
N LEU A 120 7.85 -28.73 20.31
CA LEU A 120 7.75 -30.13 20.74
C LEU A 120 6.77 -30.29 21.89
N SER A 121 6.11 -31.45 21.93
CA SER A 121 5.31 -31.92 23.06
C SER A 121 5.84 -33.27 23.54
N ASN A 122 6.28 -33.32 24.80
CA ASN A 122 6.90 -34.51 25.42
C ASN A 122 8.06 -35.12 24.60
N GLY A 123 8.80 -34.27 23.88
CA GLY A 123 9.92 -34.65 23.02
C GLY A 123 9.53 -35.08 21.59
N GLU A 124 8.24 -35.08 21.24
CA GLU A 124 7.78 -35.28 19.86
C GLU A 124 7.63 -33.94 19.16
N ILE A 125 8.15 -33.82 17.93
CA ILE A 125 8.04 -32.62 17.11
C ILE A 125 6.59 -32.45 16.65
N ILE A 126 6.02 -31.27 16.93
CA ILE A 126 4.67 -30.87 16.54
C ILE A 126 4.71 -30.03 15.26
N SER A 127 5.62 -29.08 15.20
CA SER A 127 5.85 -28.24 14.03
C SER A 127 7.30 -27.77 13.97
N THR A 128 7.77 -27.51 12.75
CA THR A 128 9.06 -26.88 12.48
C THR A 128 8.90 -25.75 11.49
N VAL A 129 9.81 -24.78 11.53
CA VAL A 129 9.98 -23.74 10.52
C VAL A 129 11.44 -23.37 10.43
N SER A 130 11.93 -23.03 9.24
CA SER A 130 13.33 -22.64 9.04
C SER A 130 13.50 -21.42 8.13
N TRP A 131 14.63 -20.73 8.27
CA TRP A 131 15.06 -19.67 7.36
C TRP A 131 16.56 -19.78 7.07
N PRO A 132 17.07 -19.34 5.91
CA PRO A 132 16.32 -18.76 4.79
C PRO A 132 15.61 -19.80 3.90
N ASP A 133 15.65 -21.08 4.27
CA ASP A 133 15.22 -22.19 3.40
C ASP A 133 13.70 -22.22 3.18
N GLU A 134 12.88 -22.11 4.22
CA GLU A 134 11.41 -22.08 4.10
C GLU A 134 10.87 -20.63 4.08
N LEU A 135 11.41 -19.77 4.94
CA LEU A 135 11.02 -18.36 5.07
C LEU A 135 12.25 -17.46 4.92
N ALA A 136 12.05 -16.23 4.43
CA ALA A 136 13.13 -15.25 4.38
C ALA A 136 13.11 -14.34 5.61
N ALA A 137 14.23 -14.18 6.31
CA ALA A 137 14.36 -13.26 7.44
C ALA A 137 14.90 -11.88 7.00
N SER A 138 14.48 -10.82 7.69
CA SER A 138 15.02 -9.47 7.57
C SER A 138 14.60 -8.63 8.76
N ASN A 139 15.29 -7.53 9.00
CA ASN A 139 15.04 -6.66 10.15
C ASN A 139 13.57 -6.24 10.31
N GLY A 140 13.02 -6.52 11.48
CA GLY A 140 11.63 -6.37 11.90
C GLY A 140 10.62 -7.22 11.15
N ARG A 141 11.04 -8.26 10.40
CA ARG A 141 10.10 -9.12 9.68
C ARG A 141 9.44 -10.10 10.64
N VAL A 142 8.12 -10.01 10.69
CA VAL A 142 7.27 -10.90 11.46
C VAL A 142 6.79 -12.03 10.55
N HIS A 143 6.83 -13.25 11.06
CA HIS A 143 6.29 -14.43 10.39
C HIS A 143 5.04 -14.87 11.14
N VAL A 144 3.91 -14.98 10.44
CA VAL A 144 2.61 -15.32 11.01
C VAL A 144 2.15 -16.65 10.43
N CYS A 145 1.67 -17.54 11.29
CA CYS A 145 1.13 -18.84 10.91
C CYS A 145 -0.35 -18.91 11.28
N THR A 146 -1.20 -19.13 10.28
CA THR A 146 -2.64 -19.32 10.48
C THR A 146 -3.03 -20.70 9.97
N ASN A 147 -3.70 -21.50 10.82
CA ASN A 147 -4.12 -22.86 10.49
C ASN A 147 -2.98 -23.76 9.95
N GLY A 148 -1.75 -23.58 10.46
CA GLY A 148 -0.58 -24.36 10.06
C GLY A 148 0.06 -23.93 8.74
N VAL A 149 -0.36 -22.80 8.17
CA VAL A 149 0.20 -22.21 6.96
C VAL A 149 0.87 -20.88 7.32
N TRP A 150 2.17 -20.78 7.01
CA TRP A 150 2.90 -19.53 7.12
C TRP A 150 2.45 -18.56 6.04
N ASP A 151 2.13 -17.34 6.44
CA ASP A 151 1.71 -16.29 5.53
C ASP A 151 2.90 -15.83 4.68
N GLU A 152 2.67 -15.74 3.37
CA GLU A 152 3.67 -15.30 2.39
C GLU A 152 3.89 -13.77 2.45
N ARG A 153 2.96 -13.03 3.05
CA ARG A 153 3.05 -11.57 3.22
C ARG A 153 4.29 -11.20 4.02
N ILE A 154 4.91 -10.11 3.61
CA ILE A 154 6.02 -9.49 4.35
C ILE A 154 5.41 -8.59 5.43
N TYR A 155 5.27 -9.10 6.65
CA TYR A 155 4.87 -8.30 7.79
C TYR A 155 6.07 -7.57 8.40
N LYS A 156 5.84 -6.33 8.82
CA LYS A 156 6.72 -5.60 9.73
C LYS A 156 6.06 -5.43 11.10
N ILE A 157 6.88 -5.34 12.16
CA ILE A 157 6.40 -5.14 13.53
C ILE A 157 5.41 -3.95 13.56
N GLY A 158 4.24 -4.16 14.17
CA GLY A 158 3.20 -3.15 14.33
C GLY A 158 2.27 -2.94 13.13
N GLN A 159 2.54 -3.54 11.96
CA GLN A 159 1.62 -3.46 10.81
C GLN A 159 0.28 -4.16 11.11
N SER A 160 -0.79 -3.65 10.48
CA SER A 160 -2.12 -4.24 10.58
C SER A 160 -2.22 -5.61 9.91
N ARG A 161 -3.32 -6.32 10.21
CA ARG A 161 -3.69 -7.62 9.64
C ARG A 161 -5.17 -7.66 9.22
N PHE A 162 -5.62 -6.64 8.50
CA PHE A 162 -7.01 -6.61 8.00
C PHE A 162 -7.27 -7.78 7.06
N SER A 163 -8.47 -8.36 7.16
CA SER A 163 -8.90 -9.46 6.29
C SER A 163 -9.74 -8.94 5.13
N PRO A 164 -9.76 -9.62 3.97
CA PRO A 164 -10.67 -9.29 2.88
C PRO A 164 -12.14 -9.34 3.31
N GLU A 165 -12.88 -8.27 3.03
CA GLU A 165 -14.32 -8.18 3.26
C GLU A 165 -15.02 -7.60 2.04
N THR A 166 -16.28 -7.98 1.80
CA THR A 166 -17.09 -7.47 0.69
C THR A 166 -18.44 -7.05 1.22
N PHE A 167 -18.83 -5.83 0.88
CA PHE A 167 -20.04 -5.17 1.35
C PHE A 167 -20.94 -4.86 0.16
N THR A 168 -22.24 -4.73 0.40
CA THR A 168 -23.19 -4.21 -0.59
C THR A 168 -23.52 -2.77 -0.22
N ALA A 169 -22.86 -1.82 -0.86
CA ALA A 169 -23.02 -0.40 -0.58
C ALA A 169 -24.41 0.13 -1.01
N ASP A 170 -25.02 0.99 -0.19
CA ASP A 170 -26.29 1.66 -0.54
C ASP A 170 -26.19 2.39 -1.88
N SER A 171 -25.13 3.19 -2.04
CA SER A 171 -24.79 3.80 -3.33
C SER A 171 -23.32 4.16 -3.46
N ALA A 172 -22.85 4.31 -4.69
CA ALA A 172 -21.50 4.78 -4.99
C ALA A 172 -21.51 5.76 -6.16
N THR A 173 -20.93 6.94 -5.98
CA THR A 173 -20.75 7.94 -7.04
C THR A 173 -19.34 7.85 -7.59
N LEU A 174 -19.24 7.35 -8.83
CA LEU A 174 -18.00 7.25 -9.59
C LEU A 174 -17.64 8.59 -10.23
N PHE A 175 -16.36 8.91 -10.27
CA PHE A 175 -15.84 10.15 -10.85
C PHE A 175 -14.45 9.97 -11.46
N VAL A 176 -14.05 10.95 -12.26
CA VAL A 176 -12.72 11.04 -12.86
C VAL A 176 -12.15 12.45 -12.75
N SER A 177 -10.84 12.53 -12.57
CA SER A 177 -10.07 13.77 -12.71
C SER A 177 -9.58 13.88 -14.16
N PRO A 178 -9.54 15.09 -14.76
CA PRO A 178 -9.87 16.41 -14.19
C PRO A 178 -11.36 16.78 -14.21
N ASP A 179 -12.22 15.91 -14.72
CA ASP A 179 -13.59 16.24 -15.11
C ASP A 179 -14.52 16.64 -13.97
N SER A 180 -14.55 15.84 -12.89
CA SER A 180 -15.56 15.96 -11.82
C SER A 180 -15.01 15.70 -10.41
N SER A 181 -13.71 15.50 -10.26
CA SER A 181 -13.07 15.13 -8.99
C SER A 181 -13.24 16.21 -7.90
N TYR A 182 -13.06 17.48 -8.24
CA TYR A 182 -13.20 18.59 -7.29
C TYR A 182 -14.62 18.71 -6.74
N ASP A 183 -15.63 18.63 -7.62
CA ASP A 183 -17.02 18.75 -7.20
C ASP A 183 -17.42 17.60 -6.27
N VAL A 184 -17.03 16.36 -6.56
CA VAL A 184 -17.33 15.22 -5.69
C VAL A 184 -16.63 15.33 -4.35
N VAL A 185 -15.32 15.56 -4.33
CA VAL A 185 -14.53 15.64 -3.08
C VAL A 185 -15.05 16.79 -2.21
N THR A 186 -15.26 17.97 -2.78
CA THR A 186 -15.75 19.12 -2.01
C THR A 186 -17.20 18.99 -1.57
N ASN A 187 -18.06 18.31 -2.33
CA ASN A 187 -19.43 18.04 -1.87
C ASN A 187 -19.43 17.17 -0.61
N VAL A 188 -18.62 16.12 -0.54
CA VAL A 188 -18.51 15.31 0.69
C VAL A 188 -18.00 16.15 1.86
N ILE A 189 -17.00 17.02 1.65
CA ILE A 189 -16.50 17.95 2.67
C ILE A 189 -17.57 18.97 3.11
N ARG A 190 -18.42 19.45 2.19
CA ARG A 190 -19.48 20.43 2.47
C ARG A 190 -20.68 19.81 3.16
N GLU A 191 -20.96 18.54 2.88
CA GLU A 191 -22.08 17.80 3.44
C GLU A 191 -21.75 17.16 4.81
N SER A 192 -20.47 17.03 5.18
CA SER A 192 -20.08 16.52 6.50
C SER A 192 -20.58 17.42 7.64
N THR A 193 -20.97 16.75 8.73
CA THR A 193 -21.68 17.36 9.86
C THR A 193 -21.05 17.08 11.22
N ASP A 194 -20.29 15.99 11.38
CA ASP A 194 -19.73 15.55 12.66
C ASP A 194 -18.23 15.28 12.56
N THR A 195 -17.81 14.38 11.66
CA THR A 195 -16.41 13.94 11.55
C THR A 195 -15.93 13.90 10.10
N LEU A 196 -14.64 14.20 9.92
CA LEU A 196 -13.93 14.07 8.66
C LEU A 196 -12.51 13.56 8.91
N LEU A 197 -12.26 12.31 8.53
CA LEU A 197 -10.96 11.66 8.58
C LEU A 197 -10.34 11.65 7.19
N ILE A 198 -9.08 12.03 7.05
CA ILE A 198 -8.41 12.09 5.73
C ILE A 198 -7.03 11.42 5.84
N SER A 199 -6.79 10.41 5.02
CA SER A 199 -5.46 9.79 4.85
C SER A 199 -4.93 10.13 3.47
N MET A 200 -3.78 10.78 3.40
CA MET A 200 -3.29 11.35 2.14
C MET A 200 -1.76 11.38 2.07
N TYR A 201 -1.19 10.99 0.93
CA TYR A 201 0.26 11.04 0.70
C TYR A 201 0.80 12.47 0.59
N GLU A 202 0.24 13.25 -0.34
CA GLU A 202 0.60 14.67 -0.53
C GLU A 202 -0.65 15.55 -0.49
N PHE A 203 -0.57 16.66 0.24
CA PHE A 203 -1.62 17.66 0.30
C PHE A 203 -1.05 19.07 0.08
N THR A 204 -1.21 19.59 -1.13
CA THR A 204 -0.74 20.94 -1.52
C THR A 204 -1.85 21.82 -2.09
N HIS A 205 -3.11 21.37 -2.10
CA HIS A 205 -4.22 22.09 -2.70
C HIS A 205 -4.81 23.18 -1.76
N PRO A 206 -4.61 24.49 -2.03
CA PRO A 206 -5.07 25.54 -1.12
C PRO A 206 -6.60 25.65 -1.06
N GLU A 207 -7.33 25.51 -2.17
CA GLU A 207 -8.79 25.62 -2.13
C GLU A 207 -9.46 24.45 -1.39
N LEU A 208 -9.00 23.20 -1.56
CA LEU A 208 -9.46 22.09 -0.72
C LEU A 208 -9.20 22.34 0.76
N ALA A 209 -8.06 22.91 1.13
CA ALA A 209 -7.80 23.29 2.52
C ALA A 209 -8.84 24.30 3.04
N ARG A 210 -9.26 25.27 2.22
CA ARG A 210 -10.33 26.23 2.58
C ARG A 210 -11.70 25.57 2.72
N GLU A 211 -12.02 24.58 1.89
CA GLU A 211 -13.25 23.80 2.01
C GLU A 211 -13.27 23.00 3.33
N ILE A 212 -12.13 22.43 3.72
CA ILE A 212 -11.97 21.74 5.02
C ILE A 212 -12.13 22.72 6.18
N ILE A 213 -11.53 23.92 6.12
CA ILE A 213 -11.75 24.94 7.16
C ILE A 213 -13.21 25.35 7.23
N SER A 214 -13.90 25.44 6.09
CA SER A 214 -15.33 25.70 6.07
C SER A 214 -16.14 24.60 6.77
N ALA A 215 -15.64 23.35 6.81
CA ALA A 215 -16.24 22.28 7.61
C ALA A 215 -15.95 22.45 9.11
N VAL A 216 -14.73 22.82 9.48
CA VAL A 216 -14.37 23.14 10.87
C VAL A 216 -15.21 24.30 11.40
N ASP A 217 -15.42 25.35 10.61
CA ASP A 217 -16.25 26.50 10.96
C ASP A 217 -17.73 26.12 11.20
N ARG A 218 -18.19 25.01 10.61
CA ARG A 218 -19.51 24.42 10.86
C ARG A 218 -19.56 23.50 12.09
N GLY A 219 -18.41 23.21 12.70
CA GLY A 219 -18.27 22.37 13.88
C GLY A 219 -17.83 20.93 13.62
N VAL A 220 -17.43 20.59 12.39
CA VAL A 220 -16.95 19.24 12.04
C VAL A 220 -15.56 19.01 12.66
N SER A 221 -15.37 17.86 13.30
CA SER A 221 -14.07 17.42 13.79
C SER A 221 -13.24 16.85 12.64
N VAL A 222 -12.10 17.48 12.32
CA VAL A 222 -11.26 17.06 11.20
C VAL A 222 -9.91 16.54 11.70
N THR A 223 -9.57 15.31 11.29
CA THR A 223 -8.24 14.71 11.51
C THR A 223 -7.63 14.29 10.19
N ILE A 224 -6.39 14.69 9.94
CA ILE A 224 -5.66 14.40 8.71
C ILE A 224 -4.37 13.68 9.06
N LEU A 225 -4.19 12.48 8.50
CA LEU A 225 -2.97 11.70 8.53
C LEU A 225 -2.22 11.88 7.19
N LEU A 226 -0.97 12.35 7.26
CA LEU A 226 -0.11 12.63 6.11
C LEU A 226 1.20 11.85 6.16
N GLU A 227 1.80 11.60 4.99
CA GLU A 227 3.19 11.14 4.91
C GLU A 227 4.14 12.26 5.38
N GLY A 228 4.98 11.97 6.38
CA GLY A 228 5.95 12.93 6.93
C GLY A 228 7.21 13.08 6.08
N GLY A 229 7.60 12.02 5.37
CA GLY A 229 8.81 11.98 4.52
C GLY A 229 8.54 11.47 3.11
N PRO A 230 7.71 12.16 2.29
CA PRO A 230 7.43 11.71 0.93
C PRO A 230 8.70 11.70 0.08
N VAL A 231 8.66 11.04 -1.08
CA VAL A 231 9.81 10.96 -1.99
C VAL A 231 10.21 12.37 -2.41
N GLY A 232 11.47 12.73 -2.19
CA GLY A 232 11.98 14.09 -2.42
C GLY A 232 11.81 15.06 -1.24
N GLY A 233 11.17 14.61 -0.15
CA GLY A 233 10.93 15.40 1.06
C GLY A 233 9.65 16.24 0.99
N MET A 234 9.23 16.76 2.14
CA MET A 234 8.04 17.60 2.25
C MET A 234 8.24 18.96 1.56
N SER A 235 7.39 19.26 0.57
CA SER A 235 7.41 20.53 -0.18
C SER A 235 7.00 21.73 0.68
N ASP A 236 7.42 22.93 0.28
CA ASP A 236 7.03 24.17 0.97
C ASP A 236 5.52 24.44 0.83
N GLU A 237 4.92 24.04 -0.30
CA GLU A 237 3.47 24.11 -0.50
C GLU A 237 2.71 23.21 0.48
N GLN A 238 3.21 21.99 0.74
CA GLN A 238 2.60 21.08 1.72
C GLN A 238 2.73 21.63 3.14
N LYS A 239 3.91 22.12 3.53
CA LYS A 239 4.10 22.80 4.83
C LYS A 239 3.14 23.97 4.98
N GLY A 240 2.97 24.78 3.94
CA GLY A 240 2.05 25.91 3.91
C GLY A 240 0.58 25.50 4.10
N VAL A 241 0.13 24.43 3.46
CA VAL A 241 -1.21 23.86 3.66
C VAL A 241 -1.38 23.31 5.08
N MET A 242 -0.43 22.53 5.58
CA MET A 242 -0.48 21.95 6.92
C MET A 242 -0.48 23.03 8.02
N ASN A 243 0.33 24.08 7.86
CA ASN A 243 0.33 25.25 8.75
C ASN A 243 -1.05 25.89 8.80
N TYR A 244 -1.62 26.18 7.63
CA TYR A 244 -2.94 26.80 7.51
C TYR A 244 -4.04 25.94 8.15
N LEU A 245 -4.01 24.62 7.94
CA LEU A 245 -4.98 23.68 8.52
C LEU A 245 -4.91 23.68 10.06
N MET A 246 -3.71 23.55 10.63
CA MET A 246 -3.54 23.53 12.08
C MET A 246 -3.88 24.86 12.75
N GLU A 247 -3.55 25.99 12.13
CA GLU A 247 -3.92 27.32 12.63
C GLU A 247 -5.44 27.51 12.77
N HIS A 248 -6.22 26.72 12.02
CA HIS A 248 -7.69 26.76 12.01
C HIS A 248 -8.32 25.55 12.70
N GLY A 249 -7.57 24.81 13.54
CA GLY A 249 -8.13 23.80 14.44
C GLY A 249 -8.26 22.40 13.86
N VAL A 250 -7.65 22.11 12.70
CA VAL A 250 -7.55 20.74 12.17
C VAL A 250 -6.45 19.97 12.93
N SER A 251 -6.72 18.71 13.30
CA SER A 251 -5.68 17.82 13.80
C SER A 251 -4.86 17.27 12.63
N VAL A 252 -3.60 17.68 12.52
CA VAL A 252 -2.68 17.20 11.47
C VAL A 252 -1.61 16.33 12.11
N ILE A 253 -1.50 15.12 11.60
CA ILE A 253 -0.64 14.06 12.13
C ILE A 253 0.18 13.50 10.96
N THR A 254 1.44 13.18 11.20
CA THR A 254 2.33 12.53 10.23
C THR A 254 2.68 11.12 10.65
N ILE A 255 2.88 10.25 9.66
CA ILE A 255 3.57 8.98 9.82
C ILE A 255 4.95 9.09 9.16
N GLU A 256 5.99 8.76 9.90
CA GLU A 256 7.38 8.85 9.44
C GLU A 256 8.31 8.01 10.33
N SER A 257 9.54 7.77 9.88
CA SER A 257 10.56 7.11 10.70
C SER A 257 11.29 8.16 11.54
N GLU A 258 11.42 7.93 12.86
CA GLU A 258 12.23 8.78 13.75
C GLU A 258 13.33 7.95 14.47
N GLY A 259 14.55 8.49 14.47
CA GLY A 259 15.67 7.86 15.16
C GLY A 259 16.04 6.49 14.57
N ASN A 260 16.04 5.46 15.41
CA ASN A 260 16.41 4.09 15.04
C ASN A 260 15.21 3.16 14.84
N LEU A 261 13.98 3.64 15.10
CA LEU A 261 12.74 2.87 14.93
C LEU A 261 12.16 3.20 13.55
N PRO A 262 12.12 2.25 12.61
CA PRO A 262 11.53 2.50 11.31
C PRO A 262 10.01 2.60 11.42
N ALA A 263 9.41 3.40 10.56
CA ALA A 263 7.96 3.42 10.38
C ALA A 263 7.47 2.03 9.94
N ARG A 264 6.25 1.68 10.39
CA ARG A 264 5.61 0.40 10.09
C ARG A 264 5.38 0.22 8.60
N TYR A 265 5.18 1.33 7.88
CA TYR A 265 5.06 1.37 6.43
C TYR A 265 6.20 2.20 5.86
N ARG A 266 6.73 1.77 4.71
CA ARG A 266 7.76 2.52 3.99
C ARG A 266 7.27 3.90 3.58
N TYR A 267 6.01 3.97 3.14
CA TYR A 267 5.29 5.21 2.88
C TYR A 267 3.80 5.04 3.19
N LEU A 268 3.15 6.10 3.67
CA LEU A 268 1.70 6.27 3.63
C LEU A 268 1.27 6.80 2.26
N HIS A 269 0.95 5.90 1.35
CA HIS A 269 0.54 6.26 -0.01
C HIS A 269 -0.98 6.09 -0.24
N ALA A 270 -1.74 5.77 0.79
CA ALA A 270 -3.20 5.74 0.79
C ALA A 270 -3.80 7.14 0.52
N LYS A 271 -4.93 7.16 -0.19
CA LYS A 271 -5.67 8.37 -0.56
C LYS A 271 -7.14 8.10 -0.36
N TYR A 272 -7.63 8.38 0.83
CA TYR A 272 -9.04 8.26 1.15
C TYR A 272 -9.49 9.28 2.19
N MET A 273 -10.80 9.50 2.27
CA MET A 273 -11.41 10.23 3.36
C MET A 273 -12.71 9.57 3.80
N VAL A 274 -13.02 9.66 5.08
CA VAL A 274 -14.26 9.16 5.68
C VAL A 274 -14.99 10.32 6.34
N ALA A 275 -16.26 10.53 5.99
CA ALA A 275 -17.12 11.54 6.59
C ALA A 275 -18.28 10.89 7.34
N ASP A 276 -18.52 11.36 8.57
CA ASP A 276 -19.67 11.01 9.42
C ASP A 276 -19.91 9.49 9.59
N ASN A 277 -18.85 8.68 9.52
CA ASN A 277 -18.91 7.21 9.51
C ASN A 277 -19.96 6.64 8.53
N TYR A 278 -20.12 7.29 7.37
CA TYR A 278 -21.09 6.89 6.36
C TYR A 278 -20.62 7.08 4.92
N VAL A 279 -19.76 8.08 4.65
CA VAL A 279 -19.26 8.33 3.29
C VAL A 279 -17.77 8.11 3.23
N THR A 280 -17.32 7.21 2.37
CA THR A 280 -15.90 6.96 2.09
C THR A 280 -15.56 7.36 0.67
N VAL A 281 -14.59 8.27 0.50
CA VAL A 281 -14.01 8.58 -0.81
C VAL A 281 -12.68 7.87 -0.95
N VAL A 282 -12.49 7.10 -2.02
CA VAL A 282 -11.20 6.49 -2.41
C VAL A 282 -10.83 6.94 -3.82
N LEU A 283 -9.57 7.28 -4.04
CA LEU A 283 -9.11 7.86 -5.30
C LEU A 283 -7.64 7.56 -5.60
N SER A 284 -7.24 7.69 -6.87
CA SER A 284 -5.84 7.51 -7.30
C SER A 284 -4.97 8.75 -7.09
N GLU A 285 -5.57 9.94 -7.00
CA GLU A 285 -4.88 11.23 -6.97
C GLU A 285 -4.53 11.70 -5.56
N ASN A 286 -3.40 12.41 -5.46
CA ASN A 286 -3.07 13.21 -4.28
C ASN A 286 -3.96 14.47 -4.23
N PHE A 287 -4.08 15.10 -3.06
CA PHE A 287 -4.72 16.41 -2.90
C PHE A 287 -3.80 17.54 -3.36
N LYS A 288 -3.47 17.51 -4.65
CA LYS A 288 -2.69 18.53 -5.34
C LYS A 288 -3.62 19.26 -6.33
N PRO A 289 -3.35 20.53 -6.66
CA PRO A 289 -4.11 21.22 -7.69
C PRO A 289 -4.16 20.46 -9.04
N SER A 290 -3.10 19.75 -9.41
CA SER A 290 -3.12 18.90 -10.62
C SER A 290 -3.91 17.60 -10.45
N GLY A 291 -4.06 17.08 -9.22
CA GLY A 291 -4.78 15.84 -8.95
C GLY A 291 -6.28 16.05 -8.78
N ILE A 292 -6.68 17.13 -8.11
CA ILE A 292 -8.07 17.55 -7.88
C ILE A 292 -8.24 18.99 -8.40
N PRO A 293 -8.17 19.21 -9.72
CA PRO A 293 -8.18 20.55 -10.30
C PRO A 293 -9.53 21.24 -10.14
N LEU A 294 -9.52 22.57 -10.09
CA LEU A 294 -10.74 23.36 -10.06
C LEU A 294 -11.65 23.03 -11.26
N PRO A 295 -12.98 23.16 -11.14
CA PRO A 295 -13.90 22.79 -12.20
C PRO A 295 -13.57 23.48 -13.54
N GLY A 296 -13.47 22.67 -14.59
CA GLY A 296 -13.14 23.15 -15.95
C GLY A 296 -11.68 23.58 -16.12
N THR A 297 -10.76 23.10 -15.28
CA THR A 297 -9.31 23.31 -15.43
C THR A 297 -8.58 21.99 -15.63
N LYS A 298 -7.47 22.05 -16.34
CA LYS A 298 -6.62 20.92 -16.67
C LYS A 298 -6.05 20.26 -15.42
N GLY A 299 -5.81 18.94 -15.49
CA GLY A 299 -5.20 18.16 -14.43
C GLY A 299 -4.77 16.77 -14.90
N ASN A 300 -4.42 15.92 -13.95
CA ASN A 300 -4.03 14.54 -14.19
C ASN A 300 -5.26 13.68 -14.52
N ARG A 301 -5.06 12.60 -15.25
CA ARG A 301 -6.04 11.52 -15.30
C ARG A 301 -5.94 10.68 -14.04
N GLY A 302 -7.03 10.62 -13.28
CA GLY A 302 -7.19 9.75 -12.12
C GLY A 302 -8.64 9.33 -11.93
N TRP A 303 -8.87 8.22 -11.23
CA TRP A 303 -10.20 7.67 -10.94
C TRP A 303 -10.51 7.77 -9.45
N GLY A 304 -11.80 7.82 -9.12
CA GLY A 304 -12.25 7.78 -7.73
C GLY A 304 -13.73 7.43 -7.59
N ALA A 305 -14.10 7.02 -6.38
CA ALA A 305 -15.49 6.77 -6.00
C ALA A 305 -15.77 7.36 -4.62
N ALA A 306 -16.95 7.97 -4.46
CA ALA A 306 -17.54 8.31 -3.17
C ALA A 306 -18.62 7.27 -2.85
N VAL A 307 -18.36 6.44 -1.85
CA VAL A 307 -19.20 5.31 -1.43
C VAL A 307 -20.00 5.72 -0.21
N TYR A 308 -21.31 5.52 -0.26
CA TYR A 308 -22.26 5.84 0.81
C TYR A 308 -22.72 4.52 1.40
N ASP A 309 -22.13 4.15 2.53
CA ASP A 309 -22.42 2.92 3.25
C ASP A 309 -21.74 2.95 4.63
N ALA A 310 -22.46 2.55 5.67
CA ALA A 310 -21.95 2.59 7.04
C ALA A 310 -20.88 1.52 7.31
N GLU A 311 -21.00 0.31 6.75
CA GLU A 311 -20.07 -0.79 7.01
C GLU A 311 -18.72 -0.54 6.31
N ILE A 312 -18.76 0.00 5.08
CA ILE A 312 -17.54 0.42 4.38
C ILE A 312 -16.87 1.60 5.09
N ALA A 313 -17.65 2.57 5.59
CA ALA A 313 -17.11 3.69 6.34
C ALA A 313 -16.49 3.26 7.68
N GLU A 314 -17.09 2.28 8.35
CA GLU A 314 -16.54 1.66 9.57
C GLU A 314 -15.22 0.95 9.25
N TYR A 315 -15.16 0.14 8.18
CA TYR A 315 -13.92 -0.53 7.76
C TYR A 315 -12.76 0.46 7.53
N PHE A 316 -13.01 1.57 6.81
CA PHE A 316 -11.97 2.59 6.59
C PHE A 316 -11.68 3.44 7.84
N THR A 317 -12.64 3.59 8.75
CA THR A 317 -12.42 4.19 10.07
C THR A 317 -11.53 3.31 10.93
N ASP A 318 -11.67 1.99 10.88
CA ASP A 318 -10.81 1.04 11.59
C ASP A 318 -9.39 1.06 11.01
N VAL A 319 -9.24 1.09 9.68
CA VAL A 319 -7.96 1.29 8.98
C VAL A 319 -7.30 2.59 9.46
N PHE A 320 -8.02 3.71 9.44
CA PHE A 320 -7.52 5.00 9.90
C PHE A 320 -7.10 4.96 11.37
N THR A 321 -7.94 4.36 12.22
CA THR A 321 -7.71 4.22 13.66
C THR A 321 -6.45 3.40 13.94
N ALA A 322 -6.27 2.26 13.27
CA ALA A 322 -5.09 1.42 13.39
C ALA A 322 -3.81 2.15 12.92
N ASP A 323 -3.94 3.02 11.92
CA ASP A 323 -2.82 3.82 11.43
C ASP A 323 -2.44 4.90 12.46
N VAL A 324 -3.38 5.70 12.97
CA VAL A 324 -3.07 6.80 13.92
C VAL A 324 -2.69 6.34 15.34
N LEU A 325 -2.97 5.10 15.72
CA LEU A 325 -2.53 4.51 16.98
C LEU A 325 -1.13 3.87 16.90
N GLY A 326 -0.45 4.00 15.77
CA GLY A 326 0.91 3.53 15.59
C GLY A 326 1.95 4.17 16.49
N TYR A 327 3.06 3.46 16.72
CA TYR A 327 4.22 4.01 17.41
C TYR A 327 4.98 5.05 16.56
N ASP A 328 4.74 5.09 15.26
CA ASP A 328 5.42 5.88 14.24
C ASP A 328 4.64 7.16 13.87
N ILE A 329 3.79 7.62 14.79
CA ILE A 329 2.84 8.70 14.58
C ILE A 329 3.25 9.95 15.36
N TYR A 330 3.31 11.09 14.65
CA TYR A 330 3.77 12.37 15.20
C TYR A 330 2.75 13.47 14.96
N VAL A 331 2.56 14.31 15.98
CA VAL A 331 1.79 15.55 15.80
C VAL A 331 2.64 16.51 14.97
N TYR A 332 2.07 17.04 13.89
CA TYR A 332 2.79 17.98 13.04
C TYR A 332 3.16 19.26 13.83
N VAL A 333 4.38 19.74 13.60
CA VAL A 333 4.88 21.00 14.18
C VAL A 333 4.97 22.04 13.05
N PRO A 334 4.30 23.20 13.16
CA PRO A 334 4.27 24.19 12.09
C PRO A 334 5.65 24.75 11.74
N TRP A 335 5.85 25.04 10.45
CA TRP A 335 6.97 25.80 9.93
C TRP A 335 6.58 27.27 9.68
N THR A 336 7.36 28.02 8.89
CA THR A 336 7.09 29.43 8.56
C THR A 336 6.35 29.63 7.23
N GLU A 337 6.03 28.53 6.55
CA GLU A 337 5.69 28.56 5.13
C GLU A 337 4.23 29.00 4.99
N PRO A 338 3.92 29.96 4.11
CA PRO A 338 2.56 30.46 3.95
C PRO A 338 1.72 29.45 3.14
N LEU A 339 0.39 29.52 3.30
CA LEU A 339 -0.52 28.84 2.38
C LEU A 339 -0.17 29.21 0.92
N PRO A 340 0.05 28.23 0.03
CA PRO A 340 0.39 28.50 -1.36
C PRO A 340 -0.72 29.30 -2.06
N ALA A 341 -0.32 30.07 -3.07
CA ALA A 341 -1.27 30.78 -3.91
C ALA A 341 -2.18 29.79 -4.64
N SER A 342 -3.44 30.19 -4.87
CA SER A 342 -4.35 29.43 -5.71
C SER A 342 -3.72 29.20 -7.08
N TRP A 343 -3.71 27.94 -7.51
CA TRP A 343 -3.20 27.55 -8.80
C TRP A 343 -4.35 27.53 -9.82
N SER A 344 -4.13 28.12 -10.99
CA SER A 344 -5.09 28.07 -12.09
C SER A 344 -4.41 27.53 -13.33
N ASP A 345 -4.75 26.29 -13.69
CA ASP A 345 -4.28 25.68 -14.92
C ASP A 345 -5.10 26.15 -16.13
N GLU A 346 -4.70 25.67 -17.31
CA GLU A 346 -5.41 25.92 -18.56
C GLU A 346 -6.88 25.45 -18.49
N LYS A 347 -7.80 26.22 -19.08
CA LYS A 347 -9.22 25.87 -19.09
C LYS A 347 -9.49 24.73 -20.05
N ILE A 348 -10.30 23.78 -19.62
CA ILE A 348 -10.80 22.65 -20.42
C ILE A 348 -12.33 22.59 -20.37
N SER A 349 -12.93 21.85 -21.29
CA SER A 349 -14.32 21.42 -21.18
C SER A 349 -14.35 19.99 -20.67
N PRO A 350 -14.97 19.70 -19.51
CA PRO A 350 -15.11 18.33 -19.02
C PRO A 350 -15.82 17.44 -20.06
N TYR A 351 -15.34 16.20 -20.21
CA TYR A 351 -15.92 15.19 -21.10
C TYR A 351 -16.81 14.20 -20.33
N PHE A 352 -16.47 13.95 -19.08
CA PHE A 352 -17.12 12.98 -18.21
C PHE A 352 -17.90 13.68 -17.10
N THR A 353 -19.04 13.10 -16.74
CA THR A 353 -19.81 13.46 -15.57
C THR A 353 -19.82 12.28 -14.62
N THR A 354 -20.32 12.45 -13.40
CA THR A 354 -20.39 11.35 -12.44
C THR A 354 -21.41 10.29 -12.83
N LEU A 355 -21.22 9.06 -12.34
CA LEU A 355 -22.21 7.99 -12.39
C LEU A 355 -22.51 7.52 -10.98
N THR A 356 -23.79 7.48 -10.60
CA THR A 356 -24.22 6.92 -9.31
C THR A 356 -24.79 5.53 -9.50
N LEU A 357 -24.24 4.58 -8.74
CA LEU A 357 -24.68 3.19 -8.64
C LEU A 357 -25.44 3.01 -7.32
N TYR A 358 -26.30 1.99 -7.26
CA TYR A 358 -27.07 1.63 -6.07
C TYR A 358 -26.98 0.13 -5.81
N ASN A 359 -26.89 -0.27 -4.53
CA ASN A 359 -26.79 -1.68 -4.12
C ASN A 359 -25.65 -2.42 -4.84
N VAL A 360 -24.44 -1.86 -4.77
CA VAL A 360 -23.27 -2.36 -5.51
C VAL A 360 -22.31 -3.07 -4.57
N ASN A 361 -21.78 -4.22 -5.00
CA ASN A 361 -20.79 -4.95 -4.22
C ASN A 361 -19.42 -4.28 -4.33
N ILE A 362 -18.82 -3.99 -3.17
CA ILE A 362 -17.53 -3.33 -3.05
C ILE A 362 -16.65 -4.08 -2.06
N THR A 363 -15.41 -4.33 -2.47
CA THR A 363 -14.37 -4.98 -1.66
C THR A 363 -13.23 -3.98 -1.44
N PRO A 364 -12.98 -3.51 -0.20
CA PRO A 364 -11.82 -2.68 0.11
C PRO A 364 -10.49 -3.41 -0.15
N VAL A 365 -9.53 -2.70 -0.74
CA VAL A 365 -8.17 -3.18 -1.00
C VAL A 365 -7.19 -2.32 -0.24
N ILE A 366 -6.44 -2.91 0.70
CA ILE A 366 -5.50 -2.21 1.56
C ILE A 366 -4.14 -2.86 1.42
N SER A 367 -3.07 -2.10 1.14
CA SER A 367 -1.72 -2.67 1.20
C SER A 367 -1.12 -2.52 2.60
N PRO A 368 -0.35 -3.52 3.07
CA PRO A 368 -0.12 -4.83 2.46
C PRO A 368 -1.19 -5.89 2.80
N ASP A 369 -2.27 -5.51 3.49
CA ASP A 369 -3.27 -6.41 4.07
C ASP A 369 -4.05 -7.29 3.09
N THR A 370 -4.69 -6.67 2.11
CA THR A 370 -5.60 -7.32 1.17
C THR A 370 -5.22 -7.03 -0.28
N SER A 371 -4.03 -6.49 -0.52
CA SER A 371 -3.54 -6.16 -1.88
C SER A 371 -3.36 -7.38 -2.79
N SER A 372 -3.25 -8.59 -2.22
CA SER A 372 -3.27 -9.86 -2.95
C SER A 372 -4.56 -10.10 -3.75
N LEU A 373 -5.66 -9.44 -3.39
CA LEU A 373 -6.91 -9.48 -4.15
C LEU A 373 -6.76 -8.95 -5.59
N VAL A 374 -5.80 -8.03 -5.83
CA VAL A 374 -5.59 -7.44 -7.16
C VAL A 374 -5.05 -8.45 -8.18
N PRO A 375 -3.93 -9.15 -7.95
CA PRO A 375 -3.49 -10.18 -8.87
C PRO A 375 -4.48 -11.34 -8.98
N ASP A 376 -5.25 -11.66 -7.93
CA ASP A 376 -6.31 -12.68 -8.01
C ASP A 376 -7.46 -12.25 -8.94
N LEU A 377 -7.88 -10.99 -8.85
CA LEU A 377 -8.85 -10.39 -9.77
C LEU A 377 -8.33 -10.47 -11.21
N VAL A 378 -7.08 -10.06 -11.46
CA VAL A 378 -6.48 -10.11 -12.80
C VAL A 378 -6.39 -11.55 -13.33
N ARG A 379 -6.02 -12.52 -12.49
CA ARG A 379 -6.00 -13.95 -12.87
C ARG A 379 -7.38 -14.50 -13.19
N SER A 380 -8.44 -13.91 -12.65
CA SER A 380 -9.81 -14.34 -12.95
C SER A 380 -10.27 -13.97 -14.37
N ALA A 381 -9.58 -13.04 -15.05
CA ALA A 381 -9.96 -12.54 -16.37
C ALA A 381 -10.09 -13.67 -17.40
N GLY A 382 -11.26 -13.72 -18.04
CA GLY A 382 -11.60 -14.67 -19.10
C GLY A 382 -11.78 -14.05 -20.49
N THR A 383 -11.97 -12.73 -20.58
CA THR A 383 -12.28 -12.03 -21.83
C THR A 383 -11.44 -10.80 -22.08
N SER A 384 -11.24 -9.91 -21.09
CA SER A 384 -10.51 -8.67 -21.31
C SER A 384 -9.93 -8.05 -20.03
N ILE A 385 -8.81 -7.35 -20.18
CA ILE A 385 -8.23 -6.48 -19.15
C ILE A 385 -7.90 -5.12 -19.76
N ASP A 386 -8.44 -4.05 -19.18
CA ASP A 386 -7.98 -2.68 -19.42
C ASP A 386 -7.23 -2.17 -18.19
N LEU A 387 -5.96 -1.81 -18.36
CA LEU A 387 -5.05 -1.45 -17.27
C LEU A 387 -4.51 -0.03 -17.47
N GLN A 388 -4.73 0.86 -16.51
CA GLN A 388 -4.05 2.16 -16.41
C GLN A 388 -3.11 2.17 -15.20
N GLN A 389 -1.84 2.48 -15.41
CA GLN A 389 -0.85 2.62 -14.34
C GLN A 389 0.00 3.87 -14.56
N ALA A 390 0.33 4.57 -13.47
CA ALA A 390 1.34 5.63 -13.53
C ALA A 390 2.69 5.03 -13.93
N TYR A 391 3.07 3.88 -13.37
CA TYR A 391 4.20 3.10 -13.84
C TYR A 391 4.09 1.66 -13.34
N ILE A 392 4.82 0.76 -14.01
CA ILE A 392 5.01 -0.62 -13.59
C ILE A 392 6.52 -0.88 -13.61
N SER A 393 7.07 -1.33 -12.48
CA SER A 393 8.51 -1.60 -12.36
C SER A 393 8.79 -3.06 -12.05
N PRO A 394 9.92 -3.62 -12.52
CA PRO A 394 10.35 -4.96 -12.14
C PRO A 394 10.59 -5.08 -10.62
N TYR A 395 10.53 -6.30 -10.11
CA TYR A 395 10.86 -6.58 -8.71
C TYR A 395 12.39 -6.75 -8.56
N PRO A 396 12.96 -6.51 -7.36
CA PRO A 396 14.40 -6.63 -7.14
C PRO A 396 15.00 -8.00 -7.50
N ASP A 397 14.21 -9.06 -7.32
CA ASP A 397 14.56 -10.46 -7.50
C ASP A 397 14.05 -11.07 -8.82
N GLY A 398 13.36 -10.28 -9.66
CA GLY A 398 12.93 -10.73 -10.98
C GLY A 398 11.67 -10.06 -11.49
N GLU A 399 10.74 -10.88 -11.97
CA GLU A 399 9.53 -10.42 -12.62
C GLU A 399 8.53 -9.83 -11.63
N ASN A 400 7.82 -8.78 -12.06
CA ASN A 400 6.70 -8.25 -11.31
C ASN A 400 5.53 -9.23 -11.37
N THR A 401 5.17 -9.84 -10.23
CA THR A 401 4.17 -10.91 -10.17
C THR A 401 2.75 -10.47 -10.54
N TRP A 402 2.45 -9.17 -10.44
CA TRP A 402 1.17 -8.61 -10.87
C TRP A 402 1.13 -8.45 -12.39
N LEU A 403 2.24 -8.03 -13.00
CA LEU A 403 2.38 -8.00 -14.46
C LEU A 403 2.35 -9.42 -15.04
N ALA A 404 3.00 -10.39 -14.38
CA ALA A 404 2.95 -11.79 -14.77
C ALA A 404 1.50 -12.32 -14.83
N ALA A 405 0.64 -11.93 -13.87
CA ALA A 405 -0.79 -12.29 -13.90
C ALA A 405 -1.54 -11.73 -15.12
N VAL A 406 -1.17 -10.53 -15.59
CA VAL A 406 -1.73 -9.93 -16.82
C VAL A 406 -1.28 -10.71 -18.04
N ILE A 407 0.01 -11.05 -18.10
CA ILE A 407 0.58 -11.85 -19.19
C ILE A 407 -0.09 -13.23 -19.24
N ASP A 408 -0.24 -13.90 -18.09
CA ASP A 408 -0.92 -15.19 -17.98
C ASP A 408 -2.37 -15.11 -18.48
N ALA A 409 -3.08 -14.00 -18.24
CA ALA A 409 -4.43 -13.80 -18.76
C ALA A 409 -4.46 -13.65 -20.28
N ALA A 410 -3.50 -12.93 -20.86
CA ALA A 410 -3.35 -12.82 -22.31
C ALA A 410 -3.02 -14.18 -22.96
N ASP A 411 -2.19 -15.00 -22.31
CA ASP A 411 -1.86 -16.36 -22.75
C ASP A 411 -3.07 -17.30 -22.72
N ARG A 412 -4.01 -17.06 -21.80
CA ARG A 412 -5.32 -17.75 -21.77
C ARG A 412 -6.31 -17.21 -22.81
N GLY A 413 -5.96 -16.13 -23.52
CA GLY A 413 -6.74 -15.56 -24.62
C GLY A 413 -7.59 -14.33 -24.25
N ALA A 414 -7.39 -13.72 -23.09
CA ALA A 414 -7.99 -12.43 -22.78
C ALA A 414 -7.35 -11.31 -23.61
N GLU A 415 -8.15 -10.36 -24.09
CA GLU A 415 -7.66 -9.16 -24.76
C GLU A 415 -7.19 -8.13 -23.73
N VAL A 416 -5.93 -7.72 -23.81
CA VAL A 416 -5.29 -6.86 -22.81
C VAL A 416 -4.86 -5.55 -23.44
N ARG A 417 -5.30 -4.43 -22.84
CA ARG A 417 -4.87 -3.07 -23.18
C ARG A 417 -4.22 -2.42 -21.97
N VAL A 418 -2.98 -1.95 -22.13
CA VAL A 418 -2.20 -1.31 -21.07
C VAL A 418 -1.89 0.13 -21.43
N MET A 419 -2.21 1.07 -20.54
CA MET A 419 -1.82 2.47 -20.64
C MET A 419 -0.90 2.84 -19.48
N LEU A 420 0.23 3.43 -19.83
CA LEU A 420 1.26 3.88 -18.90
C LEU A 420 1.49 5.38 -19.03
N ASP A 421 1.96 6.02 -17.96
CA ASP A 421 2.33 7.44 -18.02
C ASP A 421 3.56 7.65 -18.89
N GLY A 422 3.52 8.67 -19.74
CA GLY A 422 4.61 9.02 -20.65
C GLY A 422 5.37 10.28 -20.27
N MET A 423 5.33 10.70 -19.00
CA MET A 423 6.18 11.80 -18.53
C MET A 423 7.67 11.41 -18.60
N TYR A 424 8.53 12.40 -18.82
CA TYR A 424 9.96 12.18 -19.04
C TYR A 424 10.63 11.30 -17.95
N TYR A 425 10.32 11.54 -16.67
CA TYR A 425 10.86 10.78 -15.53
C TYR A 425 10.34 9.34 -15.40
N ASN A 426 9.40 8.94 -16.25
CA ASN A 426 8.91 7.57 -16.40
C ASN A 426 9.31 6.99 -17.77
N THR A 427 10.20 7.66 -18.51
CA THR A 427 10.62 7.27 -19.87
C THR A 427 12.10 7.55 -20.19
N GLU A 428 12.89 8.05 -19.23
CA GLU A 428 14.24 8.53 -19.49
C GLU A 428 15.32 7.50 -19.15
N ASP A 429 15.01 6.53 -18.31
CA ASP A 429 15.93 5.50 -17.85
C ASP A 429 15.66 4.13 -18.51
N GLU A 430 16.60 3.19 -18.35
CA GLU A 430 16.39 1.81 -18.78
C GLU A 430 15.33 1.12 -17.92
N ALA A 431 14.45 0.33 -18.55
CA ALA A 431 13.35 -0.39 -17.92
C ALA A 431 12.19 0.49 -17.41
N ASP A 432 12.01 1.65 -18.05
CA ASP A 432 10.90 2.57 -17.85
C ASP A 432 9.65 2.18 -18.68
N ASN A 433 8.60 3.00 -18.62
CA ASN A 433 7.31 2.69 -19.23
C ASN A 433 7.40 2.53 -20.76
N ASN A 434 8.30 3.23 -21.45
CA ASN A 434 8.50 3.11 -22.89
C ASN A 434 9.09 1.74 -23.28
N GLU A 435 10.11 1.24 -22.57
CA GLU A 435 10.65 -0.11 -22.79
C GLU A 435 9.61 -1.18 -22.46
N LEU A 436 8.84 -0.99 -21.38
CA LEU A 436 7.77 -1.91 -21.01
C LEU A 436 6.68 -1.95 -22.08
N ALA A 437 6.17 -0.80 -22.53
CA ALA A 437 5.16 -0.73 -23.58
C ALA A 437 5.66 -1.38 -24.89
N ALA A 438 6.92 -1.12 -25.27
CA ALA A 438 7.54 -1.77 -26.43
C ALA A 438 7.71 -3.29 -26.26
N THR A 439 7.91 -3.77 -25.03
CA THR A 439 8.00 -5.20 -24.72
C THR A 439 6.64 -5.87 -24.80
N LEU A 440 5.62 -5.27 -24.21
CA LEU A 440 4.23 -5.75 -24.27
C LEU A 440 3.71 -5.81 -25.71
N ASN A 441 3.94 -4.77 -26.52
CA ASN A 441 3.54 -4.77 -27.94
C ASN A 441 4.28 -5.81 -28.81
N ARG A 442 5.41 -6.35 -28.34
CA ARG A 442 6.14 -7.44 -29.02
C ARG A 442 5.72 -8.83 -28.52
N TYR A 443 4.98 -8.92 -27.42
CA TYR A 443 4.63 -10.16 -26.77
C TYR A 443 3.70 -11.04 -27.64
N GLY A 444 2.61 -10.45 -28.14
CA GLY A 444 1.63 -11.18 -28.93
C GLY A 444 0.43 -10.31 -29.31
N PRO A 445 -0.51 -10.85 -30.13
CA PRO A 445 -1.64 -10.08 -30.63
C PRO A 445 -2.69 -9.73 -29.56
N THR A 446 -2.70 -10.45 -28.43
CA THR A 446 -3.66 -10.27 -27.32
C THR A 446 -3.24 -9.21 -26.30
N ILE A 447 -2.05 -8.62 -26.44
CA ILE A 447 -1.58 -7.51 -25.60
C ILE A 447 -1.26 -6.32 -26.49
N SER A 448 -1.79 -5.15 -26.11
CA SER A 448 -1.42 -3.86 -26.67
C SER A 448 -1.08 -2.88 -25.55
N ALA A 449 -0.06 -2.06 -25.73
CA ALA A 449 0.36 -1.07 -24.75
C ALA A 449 0.60 0.31 -25.37
N LYS A 450 0.25 1.37 -24.65
CA LYS A 450 0.46 2.77 -25.06
C LYS A 450 0.98 3.64 -23.91
N LEU A 451 1.69 4.70 -24.28
CA LEU A 451 2.01 5.79 -23.36
C LEU A 451 0.98 6.91 -23.51
N ILE A 452 0.51 7.44 -22.40
CA ILE A 452 -0.24 8.71 -22.39
C ILE A 452 0.75 9.84 -22.17
N LEU A 453 0.91 10.68 -23.19
CA LEU A 453 1.72 11.89 -23.11
C LEU A 453 0.88 13.08 -22.60
N PRO A 454 1.52 14.07 -21.97
CA PRO A 454 0.87 15.34 -21.66
C PRO A 454 0.26 15.96 -22.92
N GLY A 455 -0.99 16.39 -22.81
CA GLY A 455 -1.75 16.96 -23.94
C GLY A 455 -2.49 18.23 -23.55
N GLU A 456 -3.38 18.69 -24.42
CA GLU A 456 -4.25 19.84 -24.11
C GLU A 456 -5.22 19.53 -22.97
N TYR A 457 -5.68 18.27 -22.88
CA TYR A 457 -6.67 17.85 -21.89
C TYR A 457 -6.07 17.37 -20.56
N LEU A 458 -4.96 16.61 -20.61
CA LEU A 458 -4.36 15.95 -19.46
C LEU A 458 -2.93 16.46 -19.22
N THR A 459 -2.58 16.66 -17.96
CA THR A 459 -1.21 16.95 -17.56
C THR A 459 -0.34 15.69 -17.55
N LYS A 460 -0.89 14.56 -17.11
CA LYS A 460 -0.26 13.22 -17.13
C LYS A 460 -1.27 12.12 -16.80
N LEU A 461 -0.89 10.86 -16.98
CA LEU A 461 -1.62 9.73 -16.42
C LEU A 461 -1.13 9.46 -14.99
N HIS A 462 -2.03 9.51 -14.01
CA HIS A 462 -1.69 9.24 -12.61
C HIS A 462 -2.68 8.26 -11.93
N ASN A 463 -3.43 7.52 -12.74
CA ASN A 463 -4.30 6.46 -12.30
C ASN A 463 -3.54 5.17 -11.95
N LYS A 464 -4.17 4.30 -11.15
CA LYS A 464 -3.78 2.91 -10.89
C LYS A 464 -5.03 2.03 -10.88
N GLY A 465 -5.64 1.93 -12.07
CA GLY A 465 -6.95 1.35 -12.26
C GLY A 465 -6.92 0.13 -13.18
N VAL A 466 -7.86 -0.79 -12.97
CA VAL A 466 -8.02 -2.01 -13.77
C VAL A 466 -9.49 -2.22 -14.04
N ILE A 467 -9.83 -2.64 -15.25
CA ILE A 467 -11.16 -3.14 -15.59
C ILE A 467 -10.99 -4.58 -16.06
N VAL A 468 -11.71 -5.51 -15.46
CA VAL A 468 -11.67 -6.95 -15.81
C VAL A 468 -13.03 -7.38 -16.33
N ASP A 469 -13.04 -7.99 -17.51
CA ASP A 469 -14.19 -8.62 -18.17
C ASP A 469 -15.44 -7.73 -18.33
N GLY A 470 -15.30 -6.40 -18.25
CA GLY A 470 -16.43 -5.48 -18.30
C GLY A 470 -17.38 -5.63 -17.10
N GLU A 471 -16.90 -6.17 -15.97
CA GLU A 471 -17.71 -6.41 -14.77
C GLU A 471 -17.04 -5.87 -13.49
N TYR A 472 -15.71 -5.93 -13.40
CA TYR A 472 -14.98 -5.52 -12.20
C TYR A 472 -14.11 -4.31 -12.48
N VAL A 473 -14.09 -3.37 -11.55
CA VAL A 473 -13.24 -2.18 -11.60
C VAL A 473 -12.41 -2.08 -10.33
N LEU A 474 -11.08 -1.97 -10.48
CA LEU A 474 -10.18 -1.54 -9.42
C LEU A 474 -9.95 -0.02 -9.54
N ILE A 475 -10.17 0.69 -8.43
CA ILE A 475 -9.70 2.06 -8.20
C ILE A 475 -8.69 1.97 -7.06
N SER A 476 -7.46 2.47 -7.23
CA SER A 476 -6.45 2.35 -6.17
C SER A 476 -5.38 3.43 -6.21
N SER A 477 -4.61 3.51 -5.12
CA SER A 477 -3.35 4.24 -5.02
C SER A 477 -2.11 3.38 -5.39
N ILE A 478 -2.29 2.09 -5.66
CA ILE A 478 -1.23 1.07 -5.71
C ILE A 478 -0.51 1.10 -7.06
N ASN A 479 0.70 1.64 -7.10
CA ASN A 479 1.58 1.47 -8.26
C ASN A 479 2.06 0.01 -8.33
N TRP A 480 2.27 -0.52 -9.53
CA TRP A 480 2.72 -1.92 -9.67
C TRP A 480 4.25 -1.98 -9.61
N ASN A 481 4.79 -1.84 -8.40
CA ASN A 481 6.20 -2.04 -8.07
C ASN A 481 6.32 -2.96 -6.83
N TYR A 482 7.53 -3.20 -6.33
CA TYR A 482 7.72 -4.06 -5.15
C TYR A 482 7.24 -3.42 -3.83
N ASN A 483 7.34 -2.11 -3.67
CA ASN A 483 7.04 -1.42 -2.41
C ASN A 483 5.54 -1.19 -2.19
N SER A 484 4.80 -0.73 -3.18
CA SER A 484 3.38 -0.40 -3.03
C SER A 484 2.52 -1.54 -2.49
N PRO A 485 2.61 -2.79 -2.99
CA PRO A 485 1.81 -3.89 -2.46
C PRO A 485 2.37 -4.50 -1.17
N ASN A 486 3.68 -4.42 -0.92
CA ASN A 486 4.33 -5.16 0.18
C ASN A 486 4.77 -4.31 1.37
N ASN A 487 5.04 -3.03 1.17
CA ASN A 487 5.74 -2.18 2.14
C ASN A 487 5.04 -0.84 2.41
N ASN A 488 4.26 -0.31 1.46
CA ASN A 488 3.52 0.92 1.65
C ASN A 488 2.13 0.63 2.26
N ARG A 489 1.59 1.64 2.94
CA ARG A 489 0.16 1.71 3.23
C ARG A 489 -0.54 2.30 2.02
N GLU A 490 -1.40 1.53 1.36
CA GLU A 490 -2.14 1.94 0.16
C GLU A 490 -3.63 1.65 0.37
N ALA A 491 -4.50 2.27 -0.45
CA ALA A 491 -5.93 2.04 -0.40
C ALA A 491 -6.55 1.93 -1.81
N GLY A 492 -7.62 1.17 -1.91
CA GLY A 492 -8.36 0.94 -3.14
C GLY A 492 -9.71 0.27 -2.90
N LEU A 493 -10.48 0.13 -3.97
CA LEU A 493 -11.78 -0.52 -4.01
C LEU A 493 -11.85 -1.41 -5.26
N ILE A 494 -12.30 -2.65 -5.11
CA ILE A 494 -12.81 -3.46 -6.21
C ILE A 494 -14.33 -3.28 -6.22
N ILE A 495 -14.88 -2.81 -7.33
CA ILE A 495 -16.31 -2.59 -7.54
C ILE A 495 -16.79 -3.63 -8.55
N GLN A 496 -17.75 -4.47 -8.16
CA GLN A 496 -18.38 -5.44 -9.05
C GLN A 496 -19.68 -4.82 -9.61
N SER A 497 -19.61 -4.27 -10.83
CA SER A 497 -20.75 -3.72 -11.55
C SER A 497 -20.42 -3.55 -13.04
N ILE A 498 -21.31 -4.03 -13.89
CA ILE A 498 -21.23 -3.83 -15.34
C ILE A 498 -21.32 -2.34 -15.67
N GLU A 499 -22.20 -1.59 -15.01
CA GLU A 499 -22.35 -0.14 -15.21
C GLU A 499 -21.09 0.63 -14.80
N ALA A 500 -20.42 0.23 -13.71
CA ALA A 500 -19.13 0.78 -13.32
C ALA A 500 -18.07 0.54 -14.38
N ALA A 501 -17.98 -0.70 -14.87
CA ALA A 501 -17.04 -1.08 -15.91
C ALA A 501 -17.31 -0.34 -17.22
N GLU A 502 -18.56 -0.23 -17.66
CA GLU A 502 -18.95 0.55 -18.84
C GLU A 502 -18.52 2.02 -18.72
N TYR A 503 -18.72 2.64 -17.55
CA TYR A 503 -18.31 4.01 -17.28
C TYR A 503 -16.79 4.19 -17.42
N TYR A 504 -15.99 3.37 -16.73
CA TYR A 504 -14.54 3.49 -16.80
C TYR A 504 -13.94 2.98 -18.12
N THR A 505 -14.60 2.05 -18.82
CA THR A 505 -14.20 1.65 -20.18
C THR A 505 -14.41 2.79 -21.16
N ALA A 506 -15.47 3.61 -21.00
CA ALA A 506 -15.65 4.82 -21.82
C ALA A 506 -14.52 5.84 -21.58
N VAL A 507 -14.11 6.02 -20.32
CA VAL A 507 -12.96 6.88 -19.95
C VAL A 507 -11.67 6.31 -20.56
N PHE A 508 -11.43 5.01 -20.38
CA PHE A 508 -10.27 4.32 -20.92
C PHE A 508 -10.20 4.43 -22.44
N ALA A 509 -11.32 4.22 -23.15
CA ALA A 509 -11.37 4.31 -24.60
C ALA A 509 -11.07 5.73 -25.10
N TYR A 510 -11.60 6.77 -24.42
CA TYR A 510 -11.28 8.15 -24.74
C TYR A 510 -9.79 8.46 -24.57
N ASP A 511 -9.21 8.01 -23.46
CA ASP A 511 -7.77 8.17 -23.20
C ASP A 511 -6.92 7.36 -24.21
N TRP A 512 -7.39 6.19 -24.63
CA TRP A 512 -6.72 5.28 -25.57
C TRP A 512 -6.72 5.78 -27.02
N ASP A 513 -7.85 6.35 -27.46
CA ASP A 513 -8.07 6.86 -28.83
C ASP A 513 -7.70 8.34 -28.97
N GLY A 514 -7.45 9.03 -27.85
CA GLY A 514 -7.02 10.42 -27.85
C GLY A 514 -5.71 10.63 -28.61
N ASP A 515 -5.59 11.78 -29.27
CA ASP A 515 -4.43 12.20 -30.06
C ASP A 515 -3.26 12.63 -29.14
N PHE A 516 -2.86 11.72 -28.24
CA PHE A 516 -1.67 11.85 -27.39
C PHE A 516 -0.40 11.35 -28.12
N ASP A 517 -0.53 11.01 -29.40
CA ASP A 517 0.56 10.65 -30.33
C ASP A 517 1.33 11.92 -30.77
N LYS A 518 2.07 12.54 -29.85
CA LYS A 518 3.22 13.36 -30.25
C LYS A 518 4.48 12.67 -29.79
N ASP A 519 4.94 11.75 -30.64
CA ASP A 519 6.28 11.19 -30.67
C ASP A 519 7.32 12.21 -30.12
N PRO A 520 7.89 11.97 -28.91
CA PRO A 520 8.82 12.92 -28.29
C PRO A 520 10.09 13.10 -29.12
N VAL A 521 10.33 12.23 -30.12
CA VAL A 521 11.46 12.35 -31.04
C VAL A 521 11.23 13.41 -32.12
N SER A 522 9.98 13.80 -32.40
CA SER A 522 9.65 14.72 -33.50
C SER A 522 9.11 16.09 -33.06
N ALA A 523 8.67 16.24 -31.81
CA ALA A 523 8.23 17.51 -31.25
C ALA A 523 9.41 18.38 -30.77
N GLY A 524 10.20 18.87 -31.72
CA GLY A 524 11.04 20.05 -31.55
C GLY A 524 12.20 19.88 -30.58
N ILE A 525 13.39 19.70 -31.15
CA ILE A 525 14.66 19.94 -30.47
C ILE A 525 14.73 21.43 -30.09
N GLY A 526 14.08 21.79 -28.99
CA GLY A 526 14.23 23.05 -28.28
C GLY A 526 15.58 23.03 -27.58
N PHE A 527 16.66 23.07 -28.34
CA PHE A 527 18.00 23.33 -27.82
C PHE A 527 17.96 24.66 -27.07
N ASP A 528 17.99 24.60 -25.74
CA ASP A 528 18.12 25.79 -24.91
C ASP A 528 19.52 26.39 -25.16
N VAL A 529 19.53 27.50 -25.90
CA VAL A 529 20.72 28.24 -26.37
C VAL A 529 21.65 28.65 -25.21
N ARG A 530 21.14 28.60 -23.97
CA ARG A 530 21.90 28.82 -22.73
C ARG A 530 22.98 27.75 -22.50
N PHE A 531 22.74 26.49 -22.88
CA PHE A 531 23.73 25.41 -22.72
C PHE A 531 24.88 25.52 -23.73
N ILE A 532 24.62 26.02 -24.94
CA ILE A 532 25.68 26.29 -25.94
C ILE A 532 26.54 27.48 -25.49
N LEU A 533 25.94 28.51 -24.89
CA LEU A 533 26.67 29.66 -24.34
C LEU A 533 27.50 29.28 -23.11
N ALA A 534 26.97 28.42 -22.22
CA ALA A 534 27.72 27.90 -21.07
C ALA A 534 28.87 26.98 -21.49
N GLY A 535 28.65 26.07 -22.45
CA GLY A 535 29.68 25.21 -23.00
C GLY A 535 30.76 25.98 -23.78
N GLY A 536 30.36 27.01 -24.54
CA GLY A 536 31.27 27.90 -25.26
C GLY A 536 32.18 28.71 -24.32
N ILE A 537 31.66 29.18 -23.18
CA ILE A 537 32.44 29.90 -22.16
C ILE A 537 33.45 28.95 -21.47
N LEU A 538 33.06 27.71 -21.18
CA LEU A 538 33.93 26.69 -20.59
C LEU A 538 35.08 26.28 -21.52
N ILE A 539 34.80 26.11 -22.82
CA ILE A 539 35.82 25.79 -23.83
C ILE A 539 36.76 26.99 -24.05
N LEU A 540 36.25 28.23 -24.04
CA LEU A 540 37.07 29.44 -24.14
C LEU A 540 37.99 29.61 -22.91
N LEU A 541 37.49 29.35 -21.70
CA LEU A 541 38.26 29.41 -20.46
C LEU A 541 39.34 28.30 -20.39
N MET A 542 39.02 27.08 -20.82
CA MET A 542 40.01 26.01 -20.95
C MET A 542 41.07 26.33 -22.01
N GLY A 543 40.67 26.91 -23.15
CA GLY A 543 41.61 27.36 -24.19
C GLY A 543 42.59 28.42 -23.70
N ILE A 544 42.12 29.39 -22.90
CA ILE A 544 42.97 30.43 -22.30
C ILE A 544 43.92 29.85 -21.24
N LEU A 545 43.47 28.87 -20.44
CA LEU A 545 44.30 28.20 -19.44
C LEU A 545 45.40 27.32 -20.06
N ILE A 546 45.10 26.64 -21.18
CA ILE A 546 46.07 25.84 -21.92
C ILE A 546 47.08 26.73 -22.65
N TYR A 547 46.66 27.87 -23.20
CA TYR A 547 47.55 28.83 -23.85
C TYR A 547 48.52 29.52 -22.85
N ARG A 548 48.08 29.77 -21.61
CA ARG A 548 48.93 30.36 -20.55
C ARG A 548 49.93 29.39 -19.91
N ARG A 549 49.84 28.09 -20.20
CA ARG A 549 50.77 27.04 -19.72
C ARG A 549 51.78 26.58 -20.78
N ARG A 550 51.88 27.28 -21.91
CA ARG A 550 52.93 27.07 -22.93
C ARG A 550 53.88 28.24 -22.99
#